data_AF-A0A1G5Y9N2-F1
#
_entry.id   AF-A0A1G5Y9N2-F1
#
_cell.length_a   1.000
_cell.length_b   1.000
_cell.length_c   1.000
_cell.angle_alpha   90.00
_cell.angle_beta   90.00
_cell.angle_gamma   90.00
#
_symmetry.space_group_name_H-M   'P 1'
#
loop_
_entity.id
_entity.type
_entity.pdbx_description
1 polymer ?
#
loop_
_entity_poly.entity_id
_entity_poly.type
_entity_poly.pdbx_seq_one_letter_code
_entity_poly.pdbx_strand_id
1 'polypeptide(L)'
;MFTEGLFTKLLQLEDGWFVEWVETDFKQEEIYIQIECVLDELEDAETGELCRVYDHAPSREWRHLDTMQYKTFLRCKLPRITTSSGKVKTV
;
A
#
# COMPACT_ATOMS: atom_id res chain seq x y z
N MET A 1 -4.99 14.14 -11.59
CA MET A 1 -5.83 13.03 -11.11
C MET A 1 -6.19 13.38 -9.66
N PHE A 2 -7.40 13.92 -9.43
CA PHE A 2 -7.79 14.57 -8.15
C PHE A 2 -8.15 13.54 -7.08
N THR A 3 -8.66 12.39 -7.49
CA THR A 3 -9.19 11.34 -6.62
C THR A 3 -8.06 10.61 -5.88
N GLU A 4 -7.00 10.24 -6.60
CA GLU A 4 -5.83 9.53 -6.11
C GLU A 4 -5.08 10.36 -5.07
N GLY A 5 -4.87 11.65 -5.38
CA GLY A 5 -4.26 12.60 -4.45
C GLY A 5 -5.11 12.87 -3.21
N LEU A 6 -6.45 12.82 -3.33
CA LEU A 6 -7.36 12.91 -2.20
C LEU A 6 -7.21 11.67 -1.29
N PHE A 7 -7.33 10.47 -1.82
CA PHE A 7 -7.23 9.25 -1.03
C PHE A 7 -5.85 9.06 -0.41
N THR A 8 -4.77 9.42 -1.12
CA THR A 8 -3.41 9.42 -0.57
C THR A 8 -3.34 10.27 0.71
N LYS A 9 -3.97 11.45 0.71
CA LYS A 9 -4.02 12.33 1.89
C LYS A 9 -4.94 11.81 2.98
N LEU A 10 -6.11 11.27 2.62
CA LEU A 10 -7.09 10.77 3.59
C LEU A 10 -6.60 9.52 4.32
N LEU A 11 -5.90 8.63 3.62
CA LEU A 11 -5.28 7.44 4.18
C LEU A 11 -4.01 7.74 4.97
N GLN A 12 -3.54 9.00 4.97
CA GLN A 12 -2.32 9.44 5.65
C GLN A 12 -1.10 8.57 5.30
N LEU A 13 -0.96 8.23 4.02
CA LEU A 13 0.16 7.43 3.55
C LEU A 13 1.48 8.19 3.77
N GLU A 14 2.51 7.47 4.21
CA GLU A 14 3.86 8.00 4.43
C GLU A 14 4.55 8.37 3.11
N ASP A 15 5.66 9.10 3.20
CA ASP A 15 6.44 9.48 2.03
C ASP A 15 6.88 8.24 1.23
N GLY A 16 6.69 8.28 -0.08
CA GLY A 16 6.98 7.15 -0.97
C GLY A 16 5.85 6.13 -1.12
N TRP A 17 4.75 6.29 -0.38
CA TRP A 17 3.50 5.56 -0.58
C TRP A 17 2.44 6.46 -1.21
N PHE A 18 1.75 5.97 -2.22
CA PHE A 18 0.66 6.72 -2.84
C PHE A 18 -0.41 5.79 -3.41
N VAL A 19 -1.58 6.37 -3.64
CA VAL A 19 -2.67 5.70 -4.36
C VAL A 19 -2.38 5.79 -5.85
N GLU A 20 -2.12 4.66 -6.49
CA GLU A 20 -1.84 4.56 -7.93
C GLU A 20 -3.13 4.80 -8.74
N TRP A 21 -4.21 4.12 -8.36
CA TRP A 21 -5.52 4.28 -8.99
C TRP A 21 -6.66 3.86 -8.06
N VAL A 22 -7.87 4.30 -8.40
CA VAL A 22 -9.11 3.94 -7.70
C VAL A 22 -10.13 3.43 -8.71
N GLU A 23 -10.69 2.25 -8.43
CA GLU A 23 -11.78 1.64 -9.21
C GLU A 23 -13.04 1.58 -8.37
N THR A 24 -14.18 1.73 -9.01
CA THR A 24 -15.49 1.62 -8.36
C THR A 24 -16.35 0.64 -9.12
N ASP A 25 -16.82 -0.39 -8.42
CA ASP A 25 -17.86 -1.29 -8.91
C ASP A 25 -19.20 -0.87 -8.31
N PHE A 26 -19.98 -0.13 -9.10
CA PHE A 26 -21.31 0.32 -8.69
C PHE A 26 -22.34 -0.80 -8.56
N LYS A 27 -22.11 -1.97 -9.19
CA LYS A 27 -23.05 -3.10 -9.09
C LYS A 27 -22.86 -3.84 -7.76
N GLN A 28 -21.62 -3.96 -7.32
CA GLN A 28 -21.27 -4.62 -6.06
C GLN A 28 -21.25 -3.66 -4.87
N GLU A 29 -21.37 -2.35 -5.13
CA GLU A 29 -21.23 -1.28 -4.14
C GLU A 29 -19.85 -1.31 -3.48
N GLU A 30 -18.79 -1.45 -4.29
CA GLU A 30 -17.42 -1.58 -3.82
C GLU A 30 -16.47 -0.55 -4.45
N ILE A 31 -15.48 -0.12 -3.67
CA ILE A 31 -14.38 0.74 -4.12
C ILE A 31 -13.08 0.00 -3.85
N TYR A 32 -12.24 -0.09 -4.86
CA TYR A 32 -10.91 -0.67 -4.78
C TYR A 32 -9.87 0.42 -4.94
N ILE A 33 -9.00 0.56 -3.94
CA ILE A 33 -7.93 1.55 -3.92
C ILE A 33 -6.61 0.80 -4.06
N GLN A 34 -5.90 0.99 -5.16
CA GLN A 34 -4.57 0.43 -5.36
C GLN A 34 -3.53 1.36 -4.76
N ILE A 35 -2.74 0.84 -3.83
CA ILE A 35 -1.62 1.53 -3.17
C ILE A 35 -0.31 0.94 -3.70
N GLU A 36 0.63 1.82 -4.01
CA GLU A 36 1.96 1.47 -4.48
C GLU A 36 3.03 2.12 -3.58
N CYS A 37 4.14 1.42 -3.38
CA CYS A 37 5.35 1.95 -2.74
C CYS A 37 6.43 2.10 -3.80
N VAL A 38 7.04 3.29 -3.90
CA VAL A 38 8.14 3.59 -4.84
C VAL A 38 9.47 3.82 -4.13
N LEU A 39 9.58 3.37 -2.88
CA LEU A 39 10.82 3.45 -2.13
C LEU A 39 11.74 2.29 -2.50
N ASP A 40 13.01 2.61 -2.71
CA ASP A 40 14.07 1.61 -2.94
C ASP A 40 14.62 1.06 -1.61
N GLU A 41 14.43 1.80 -0.50
CA GLU A 41 14.89 1.47 0.84
C GLU A 41 13.78 1.74 1.86
N LEU A 42 13.60 0.80 2.79
CA LEU A 42 12.60 0.86 3.85
C LEU A 42 13.24 0.45 5.18
N GLU A 43 12.74 1.02 6.26
CA GLU A 43 13.18 0.71 7.61
C GLU A 43 12.62 -0.66 8.06
N ASP A 44 13.48 -1.54 8.58
CA ASP A 44 13.03 -2.78 9.24
C ASP A 44 12.40 -2.42 10.59
N ALA A 45 11.11 -2.71 10.77
CA ALA A 45 10.37 -2.42 12.00
C ALA A 45 10.97 -3.08 13.27
N GLU A 46 11.78 -4.13 13.13
CA GLU A 46 12.42 -4.79 14.28
C GLU A 46 13.78 -4.18 14.66
N THR A 47 14.57 -3.71 13.69
CA THR A 47 15.95 -3.28 13.91
C THR A 47 16.16 -1.77 13.72
N GLY A 48 15.25 -1.09 13.04
CA GLY A 48 15.38 0.31 12.62
C GLY A 48 16.42 0.52 11.50
N GLU A 49 16.91 -0.55 10.87
CA GLU A 49 17.90 -0.43 9.80
C GLU A 49 17.22 -0.16 8.46
N LEU A 50 17.74 0.82 7.71
CA LEU A 50 17.39 1.04 6.31
C LEU A 50 17.88 -0.14 5.46
N CYS A 51 16.92 -0.90 4.94
CA CYS A 51 17.14 -2.09 4.15
C CYS A 51 16.62 -1.90 2.73
N ARG A 52 17.33 -2.44 1.74
CA ARG A 52 16.92 -2.36 0.33
C ARG A 52 15.70 -3.23 0.06
N VAL A 53 14.77 -2.68 -0.71
CA VAL A 53 13.66 -3.43 -1.31
C VAL A 53 14.24 -4.43 -2.31
N TYR A 54 13.93 -5.70 -2.09
CA TYR A 54 14.40 -6.81 -2.91
C TYR A 54 13.40 -7.15 -4.01
N ASP A 55 12.14 -7.35 -3.61
CA ASP A 55 11.02 -7.59 -4.51
C ASP A 55 9.72 -7.18 -3.82
N HIS A 56 8.59 -7.52 -4.42
CA HIS A 56 7.27 -7.29 -3.84
C HIS A 56 6.59 -8.64 -3.52
N ALA A 57 5.84 -8.68 -2.44
CA ALA A 57 4.95 -9.78 -2.12
C ALA A 57 3.77 -9.83 -3.11
N PRO A 58 3.09 -10.99 -3.24
CA PRO A 58 1.84 -11.06 -3.97
C PRO A 58 0.86 -9.98 -3.50
N SER A 59 0.05 -9.46 -4.43
CA SER A 59 -0.97 -8.47 -4.10
C SER A 59 -1.91 -9.02 -3.02
N ARG A 60 -2.11 -8.23 -1.99
CA ARG A 60 -3.05 -8.50 -0.91
C ARG A 60 -4.13 -7.44 -0.91
N GLU A 61 -5.29 -7.83 -0.40
CA GLU A 61 -6.45 -6.99 -0.27
C GLU A 61 -6.89 -6.94 1.20
N TRP A 62 -7.20 -5.74 1.68
CA TRP A 62 -7.70 -5.50 3.03
C TRP A 62 -9.00 -4.72 2.99
N ARG A 63 -9.95 -5.12 3.82
CA ARG A 63 -11.20 -4.40 4.03
C ARG A 63 -10.94 -3.14 4.86
N HIS A 64 -11.38 -1.98 4.38
CA HIS A 64 -11.30 -0.71 5.09
C HIS A 64 -12.68 -0.23 5.58
N LEU A 65 -12.77 0.97 6.15
CA LEU A 65 -14.07 1.62 6.40
C LEU A 65 -14.74 2.00 5.09
N ASP A 66 -16.08 1.97 5.09
CA ASP A 66 -16.87 2.39 3.94
C ASP A 66 -16.64 3.83 3.55
N THR A 67 -16.61 4.07 2.25
CA THR A 67 -16.55 5.40 1.67
C THR A 67 -17.88 5.70 1.00
N MET A 68 -18.61 6.68 1.53
CA MET A 68 -19.90 7.14 0.98
C MET A 68 -20.84 5.98 0.63
N GLN A 69 -21.05 5.07 1.57
CA GLN A 69 -21.87 3.84 1.47
C GLN A 69 -21.36 2.71 0.56
N TYR A 70 -20.15 2.82 -0.02
CA TYR A 70 -19.49 1.71 -0.72
C TYR A 70 -18.51 0.99 0.19
N LYS A 71 -18.43 -0.33 0.07
CA LYS A 71 -17.39 -1.12 0.71
C LYS A 71 -16.04 -0.80 0.10
N THR A 72 -15.16 -0.21 0.89
CA THR A 72 -13.80 0.10 0.44
C THR A 72 -12.84 -1.03 0.76
N PHE A 73 -12.02 -1.38 -0.23
CA PHE A 73 -10.94 -2.35 -0.16
C PHE A 73 -9.65 -1.68 -0.60
N LEU A 74 -8.59 -1.89 0.18
CA LEU A 74 -7.23 -1.46 -0.15
C LEU A 74 -6.50 -2.64 -0.78
N ARG A 75 -5.82 -2.42 -1.89
CA ARG A 75 -4.98 -3.40 -2.57
C ARG A 75 -3.55 -2.91 -2.61
N CYS A 76 -2.59 -3.76 -2.25
CA CYS A 76 -1.18 -3.41 -2.31
C CYS A 76 -0.32 -4.65 -2.51
N LYS A 77 0.78 -4.48 -3.25
CA LYS A 77 1.89 -5.43 -3.24
C LYS A 77 2.91 -4.92 -2.24
N LEU A 78 2.93 -5.53 -1.05
CA LEU A 78 3.84 -5.05 0.00
C LEU A 78 5.30 -5.26 -0.41
N PRO A 79 6.15 -4.23 -0.31
CA PRO A 79 7.58 -4.36 -0.58
C PRO A 79 8.21 -5.32 0.45
N ARG A 80 9.17 -6.11 -0.02
CA ARG A 80 9.95 -7.00 0.83
C ARG A 80 11.40 -6.53 0.86
N ILE A 81 11.92 -6.33 2.06
CA ILE A 81 13.29 -5.89 2.29
C ILE A 81 14.22 -7.06 2.56
N THR A 82 15.48 -6.92 2.14
CA THR A 82 16.55 -7.83 2.59
C THR A 82 17.30 -7.20 3.75
N THR A 83 17.20 -7.81 4.91
CA THR A 83 17.90 -7.38 6.13
C THR A 83 19.41 -7.61 6.02
N SER A 84 20.19 -6.91 6.84
CA SER A 84 21.64 -7.12 7.01
C SER A 84 22.01 -8.58 7.37
N SER A 85 21.09 -9.31 8.00
CA SER A 85 21.20 -10.74 8.32
C SER A 85 20.96 -11.69 7.13
N GLY A 86 20.63 -11.16 5.95
CA GLY A 86 20.34 -11.92 4.73
C GLY A 86 18.92 -12.51 4.67
N LYS A 87 18.05 -12.18 5.63
CA LYS A 87 16.64 -12.61 5.63
C LYS A 87 15.76 -11.63 4.86
N VAL A 88 14.80 -12.17 4.10
CA VAL A 88 13.77 -11.39 3.41
C VAL A 88 12.55 -11.25 4.34
N LYS A 89 12.12 -10.00 4.57
CA LYS A 89 10.95 -9.66 5.37
C LYS A 89 9.98 -8.83 4.56
N THR A 90 8.68 -8.98 4.82
CA THR A 90 7.64 -8.10 4.25
C THR A 90 7.41 -6.95 5.21
N VAL A 91 7.39 -5.73 4.68
CA VAL A 91 7.07 -4.51 5.43
C VAL A 91 5.57 -4.38 5.58
#